data_AF-A0A1I5PRF7-F1
#
_entry.id   AF-A0A1I5PRF7-F1
#
_cell.length_a   1.000
_cell.length_b   1.000
_cell.length_c   1.000
_cell.angle_alpha   90.00
_cell.angle_beta   90.00
_cell.angle_gamma   90.00
#
_symmetry.space_group_name_H-M   'P 1'
#
loop_
_entity.id
_entity.type
_entity.pdbx_description
1 polymer ?
#
loop_
_entity_poly.entity_id
_entity_poly.type
_entity_poly.pdbx_seq_one_letter_code
_entity_poly.pdbx_strand_id
1 'polypeptide(L)' 'MIIVVGLLVAFVLLLVFAPRGTRNCRWRERRSFDRDGERYFHCAYCGAETWKEGDAPPKRCLRDAGE' A
#
# COMPACT_ATOMS: atom_id res chain seq x y z
N MET A 1 -18.06 -3.49 33.38
CA MET A 1 -17.06 -4.53 33.01
C MET A 1 -17.18 -4.96 31.55
N ILE A 2 -18.37 -5.27 31.03
CA ILE A 2 -18.56 -5.64 29.60
C ILE A 2 -18.20 -4.49 28.65
N ILE A 3 -18.58 -3.25 29.00
CA ILE A 3 -18.28 -2.04 28.20
C ILE A 3 -16.77 -1.87 27.99
N VAL A 4 -15.96 -2.07 29.05
CA VAL A 4 -14.50 -1.91 29.00
C VAL A 4 -13.86 -2.98 28.13
N VAL A 5 -14.34 -4.22 28.24
CA VAL A 5 -13.88 -5.34 27.40
C VAL A 5 -14.23 -5.10 25.94
N GLY A 6 -15.45 -4.63 25.64
CA GLY A 6 -15.85 -4.29 24.27
C GLY A 6 -14.99 -3.19 23.65
N LEU A 7 -14.63 -2.16 24.43
CA LEU A 7 -13.79 -1.06 23.98
C LEU A 7 -12.35 -1.52 23.70
N LEU A 8 -11.79 -2.37 24.56
CA LEU A 8 -10.47 -2.97 24.35
C LEU A 8 -10.44 -3.83 23.08
N VAL A 9 -11.46 -4.67 22.87
CA VAL A 9 -11.56 -5.50 21.66
C VAL A 9 -11.66 -4.63 20.41
N ALA A 10 -12.52 -3.61 20.42
CA ALA A 10 -12.64 -2.67 19.30
C ALA A 10 -11.32 -1.94 19.00
N PHE A 11 -10.58 -1.55 20.04
CA PHE A 11 -9.28 -0.88 19.89
C PHE A 11 -8.20 -1.82 19.31
N VAL A 12 -8.16 -3.07 19.76
CA VAL A 12 -7.25 -4.09 19.22
C VAL A 12 -7.60 -4.41 17.77
N LEU A 13 -8.88 -4.55 17.44
CA LEU A 13 -9.34 -4.75 16.06
C LEU A 13 -8.93 -3.56 15.19
N LEU A 14 -9.11 -2.33 15.65
CA LEU A 14 -8.62 -1.14 14.93
C LEU A 14 -7.11 -1.18 14.74
N LEU A 15 -6.32 -1.58 15.72
CA LEU A 15 -4.86 -1.66 15.57
C LEU A 15 -4.44 -2.75 14.58
N VAL A 16 -5.08 -3.92 14.61
CA VAL A 16 -4.73 -5.06 13.75
C VAL A 16 -5.23 -4.85 12.31
N PHE A 17 -6.46 -4.39 12.15
CA PHE A 17 -7.13 -4.23 10.86
C PHE A 17 -7.00 -2.84 10.26
N ALA A 18 -6.46 -1.84 10.99
CA ALA A 18 -6.10 -0.58 10.36
C ALA A 18 -5.07 -0.87 9.25
N PRO A 19 -5.31 -0.42 8.01
CA PRO A 19 -4.39 -0.62 6.91
C PRO A 19 -3.09 0.14 7.18
N ARG A 20 -2.14 -0.51 7.87
CA ARG A 20 -0.78 -0.01 8.16
C ARG A 20 0.05 0.19 6.89
N GLY A 21 -0.46 -0.25 5.75
CA GLY A 21 0.22 -0.22 4.45
C GLY A 21 0.16 1.11 3.72
N THR A 22 -0.79 2.01 3.98
CA THR A 22 -1.02 3.16 3.06
C THR A 22 -0.23 4.43 3.39
N ARG A 23 0.22 4.62 4.64
CA ARG A 23 0.87 5.88 5.08
C ARG A 23 2.33 6.04 4.66
N ASN A 24 3.05 4.93 4.47
CA ASN A 24 4.49 4.95 4.17
C ASN A 24 4.81 4.55 2.73
N CYS A 25 3.82 4.39 1.85
CA CYS A 25 4.12 3.96 0.49
C CYS A 25 4.90 5.02 -0.27
N ARG A 26 6.11 4.63 -0.65
CA ARG A 26 7.10 5.47 -1.31
C ARG A 26 7.35 4.89 -2.69
N TRP A 27 6.47 5.25 -3.62
CA TRP A 27 6.58 4.87 -5.02
C TRP A 27 7.80 5.53 -5.65
N ARG A 28 8.55 4.73 -6.40
CA ARG A 28 9.76 5.12 -7.11
C ARG A 28 9.67 4.53 -8.52
N GLU A 29 9.75 5.40 -9.50
CA GLU A 29 9.90 5.02 -10.90
C GLU A 29 11.26 4.35 -11.10
N ARG A 30 11.32 3.19 -11.80
CA ARG A 30 12.57 2.67 -12.36
C ARG A 30 12.45 2.60 -13.87
N ARG A 31 13.06 3.57 -14.54
CA ARG A 31 13.16 3.63 -16.01
C ARG A 31 13.92 2.45 -16.62
N SER A 32 14.69 1.71 -15.83
CA SER A 32 15.39 0.50 -16.30
C SER A 32 14.45 -0.67 -16.59
N PHE A 33 13.20 -0.63 -16.08
CA PHE A 33 12.19 -1.67 -16.27
C PHE A 33 10.97 -1.16 -17.05
N ASP A 34 11.07 0.04 -17.64
CA ASP A 34 10.04 0.54 -18.55
C ASP A 34 9.83 -0.44 -19.69
N ARG A 35 8.56 -0.60 -20.08
CA ARG A 35 8.15 -1.32 -21.29
C ARG A 35 7.51 -0.34 -22.24
N ASP A 36 7.44 -0.67 -23.53
CA ASP A 36 6.89 0.20 -24.58
C ASP A 36 5.54 0.86 -24.20
N GLY A 37 5.60 2.09 -23.68
CA GLY A 37 4.43 2.87 -23.23
C GLY A 37 4.06 2.75 -21.74
N GLU A 38 4.62 1.80 -21.00
CA GLU A 38 4.31 1.53 -19.60
C GLU A 38 5.49 1.83 -18.69
N ARG A 39 5.23 2.59 -17.62
CA ARG A 39 6.24 2.90 -16.62
C ARG A 39 6.24 1.95 -15.46
N TYR A 40 7.42 1.52 -15.08
CA TYR A 40 7.58 0.65 -13.92
C TYR A 40 7.73 1.47 -12.62
N PHE A 41 6.80 1.23 -11.69
CA PHE A 41 6.84 1.79 -10.35
C PHE A 41 7.02 0.68 -9.33
N HIS A 42 7.98 0.87 -8.43
CA HIS A 42 8.17 0.02 -7.26
C HIS A 42 8.06 0.83 -5.98
N CYS A 43 7.45 0.26 -4.95
CA CYS A 43 7.39 0.88 -3.65
C CYS A 43 8.60 0.48 -2.80
N ALA A 44 9.44 1.45 -2.44
CA ALA A 44 10.64 1.21 -1.62
C ALA A 44 10.33 0.78 -0.17
N TYR A 45 9.08 0.91 0.28
CA TYR A 45 8.66 0.54 1.64
C TYR A 45 8.02 -0.84 1.71
N CYS A 46 7.12 -1.17 0.77
CA CYS A 46 6.39 -2.44 0.79
C CYS A 46 6.84 -3.47 -0.23
N GLY A 47 7.65 -3.08 -1.22
CA GLY A 47 8.06 -3.96 -2.31
C GLY A 47 7.01 -4.16 -3.40
N ALA A 48 5.81 -3.58 -3.28
CA ALA A 48 4.79 -3.67 -4.33
C ALA A 48 5.32 -3.06 -5.63
N GLU A 49 5.07 -3.75 -6.74
CA GLU A 49 5.45 -3.35 -8.09
C GLU A 49 4.22 -3.21 -8.97
N THR A 50 4.25 -2.27 -9.91
CA THR A 50 3.21 -2.10 -10.91
C THR A 50 3.78 -1.49 -12.17
N TRP A 51 3.23 -1.90 -13.30
CA TRP A 51 3.36 -1.21 -14.58
C TRP A 51 2.14 -0.31 -14.73
N LYS A 52 2.36 0.92 -15.18
CA LYS A 52 1.27 1.86 -15.40
C LYS A 52 1.59 2.76 -16.59
N GLU A 53 0.62 2.93 -17.47
CA GLU A 53 0.68 3.95 -18.51
C GLU A 53 0.60 5.34 -17.88
N GLY A 54 1.67 6.13 -18.05
CA GLY A 54 1.76 7.53 -17.60
C GLY A 54 2.90 7.83 -16.62
N ASP A 55 3.10 9.14 -16.35
CA ASP A 55 4.21 9.68 -15.55
C ASP A 55 3.94 9.61 -14.03
N ALA A 56 2.68 9.46 -13.63
CA ALA A 56 2.28 9.63 -12.24
C ALA A 56 2.25 8.30 -11.45
N PRO A 57 2.91 8.23 -10.27
CA PRO A 57 2.85 7.06 -9.42
C PRO A 57 1.41 6.75 -8.97
N PRO A 58 1.11 5.49 -8.63
CA PRO A 58 -0.21 5.13 -8.11
C PRO A 58 -0.50 5.87 -6.80
N LYS A 59 -1.71 6.44 -6.71
CA LYS A 59 -2.18 7.23 -5.56
C LYS A 59 -2.45 6.39 -4.30
N ARG A 60 -2.52 5.07 -4.46
CA ARG A 60 -2.75 4.09 -3.39
C ARG A 60 -1.61 3.08 -3.36
N CYS A 61 -1.39 2.48 -2.19
CA CYS A 61 -0.47 1.36 -2.11
C CYS A 61 -1.12 0.11 -2.70
N LEU A 62 -0.38 -0.64 -3.52
CA LEU A 62 -0.85 -1.84 -4.22
C LEU A 62 -0.37 -3.13 -3.53
N ARG A 63 0.05 -3.05 -2.26
CA ARG A 63 0.49 -4.22 -1.48
C ARG A 63 -0.57 -5.33 -1.49
N ASP A 64 -1.83 -4.96 -1.26
CA ASP A 64 -2.97 -5.88 -1.15
C ASP A 64 -3.80 -5.92 -2.45
N ALA A 65 -3.27 -5.40 -3.56
CA ALA A 65 -3.98 -5.37 -4.85
C ALA A 65 -3.60 -6.53 -5.77
N GLY A 66 -2.71 -7.42 -5.32
CA GLY A 66 -2.25 -8.62 -6.04
C GLY A 66 -2.83 -9.93 -5.50
N GLU A 67 -3.95 -9.87 -4.79
CA GLU A 67 -4.73 -11.06 -4.38
C GLU A 67 -5.80 -11.43 -5.43
#